data_AF-A0A9D4ATN6-F1
#
_entry.id   AF-A0A9D4ATN6-F1
#
_cell.length_a   1.000
_cell.length_b   1.000
_cell.length_c   1.000
_cell.angle_alpha   90.00
_cell.angle_beta   90.00
_cell.angle_gamma   90.00
#
_symmetry.space_group_name_H-M   'P 1'
#
loop_
_entity.id
_entity.type
_entity.pdbx_description
1 polymer ?
#
loop_
_entity_poly.entity_id
_entity_poly.type
_entity_poly.pdbx_seq_one_letter_code
_entity_poly.pdbx_strand_id
1 'polypeptide(L)'
;MENLMLGYSSCKVIWTLLITILGYTSCLPVGDDSVCTAEEVAKYSIVFVGKWSQAAFPKQYPLYRPPAQWSSLLGVTHSSDYTMWKKDEYASNGVRDFAEKGEAWTLMKEIEAAGEKIQSVHGIFSAPAISSGTGQTFTELEAHSRHSLVSFIVRIVPSPDWFVGVDSLNLCEGDHWKEQETVDLFPYDAGTDSGFTFSSPNFATIPQDTVTEITCSSPSHPANSFYYPKLKSLPPIARVTIVKLKRNQLGLPGSQPNLTAVGNEIDDSVSETPLDCEISLWSSWGLCRGTCGKIGTKTRTRYVRLHPANNGTPCPNLDEETECEPDNCI
;
A
#
# COMPACT_ATOMS: atom_id res chain seq x y z
N MET A 1 72.81 2.88 85.99
CA MET A 1 73.17 1.46 85.81
C MET A 1 72.54 1.01 84.52
N GLU A 2 73.41 0.70 83.55
CA GLU A 2 73.31 -0.17 82.37
C GLU A 2 72.01 -1.01 82.24
N ASN A 3 71.40 -1.20 81.07
CA ASN A 3 72.02 -1.67 79.83
C ASN A 3 71.22 -1.35 78.56
N LEU A 4 71.96 -1.39 77.45
CA LEU A 4 71.63 -1.12 76.05
C LEU A 4 71.05 -2.36 75.29
N MET A 5 70.51 -2.08 74.07
CA MET A 5 70.32 -2.94 72.88
C MET A 5 69.06 -3.82 72.79
N LEU A 6 68.38 -4.05 71.65
CA LEU A 6 68.26 -3.51 70.27
C LEU A 6 67.18 -4.39 69.61
N GLY A 7 66.33 -3.91 68.69
CA GLY A 7 65.52 -4.83 67.87
C GLY A 7 64.27 -4.32 67.14
N TYR A 8 64.43 -3.34 66.26
CA TYR A 8 63.76 -3.14 64.95
C TYR A 8 62.24 -3.39 64.70
N SER A 9 61.64 -2.35 64.09
CA SER A 9 60.60 -2.31 63.04
C SER A 9 59.10 -2.35 63.38
N SER A 10 58.60 -1.16 63.75
CA SER A 10 57.57 -0.35 63.07
C SER A 10 56.25 -0.95 62.54
N CYS A 11 55.18 -0.57 63.26
CA CYS A 11 54.06 0.27 62.80
C CYS A 11 52.95 -0.33 61.88
N LYS A 12 51.74 -0.46 62.48
CA LYS A 12 50.42 0.08 62.03
C LYS A 12 49.85 -0.48 60.70
N VAL A 13 48.57 -0.80 60.50
CA VAL A 13 47.27 -0.42 61.10
C VAL A 13 46.23 -1.44 60.61
N ILE A 14 45.23 -1.71 61.45
CA ILE A 14 44.03 -2.53 61.22
C ILE A 14 43.12 -1.87 60.18
N TRP A 15 42.69 -2.58 59.13
CA TRP A 15 41.50 -2.22 58.35
C TRP A 15 40.61 -3.45 58.10
N THR A 16 39.43 -3.40 58.70
CA THR A 16 38.28 -4.28 58.50
C THR A 16 37.68 -4.09 57.10
N LEU A 17 37.46 -5.19 56.38
CA LEU A 17 36.88 -5.21 55.04
C LEU A 17 35.34 -5.34 55.12
N LEU A 18 34.65 -4.24 54.85
CA LEU A 18 33.19 -4.16 54.71
C LEU A 18 32.87 -4.28 53.21
N ILE A 19 32.44 -5.46 52.76
CA ILE A 19 32.07 -5.71 51.36
C ILE A 19 30.66 -5.18 51.13
N THR A 20 30.58 -4.02 50.49
CA THR A 20 29.33 -3.45 49.95
C THR A 20 28.93 -4.19 48.68
N ILE A 21 27.82 -4.93 48.73
CA ILE A 21 27.13 -5.43 47.54
C ILE A 21 26.31 -4.28 46.96
N LEU A 22 26.89 -3.53 46.02
CA LEU A 22 26.15 -2.75 45.04
C LEU A 22 26.05 -3.62 43.79
N GLY A 23 24.95 -4.35 43.69
CA GLY A 23 24.58 -5.05 42.46
C GLY A 23 24.33 -4.00 41.37
N TYR A 24 25.19 -3.99 40.37
CA TYR A 24 24.99 -3.28 39.12
C TYR A 24 23.66 -3.72 38.51
N THR A 25 22.64 -2.87 38.58
CA THR A 25 21.53 -2.94 37.63
C THR A 25 22.09 -2.42 36.30
N SER A 26 22.61 -3.32 35.48
CA SER A 26 22.76 -3.07 34.05
C SER A 26 21.35 -2.82 33.52
N CYS A 27 21.05 -1.54 33.31
CA CYS A 27 19.90 -1.12 32.52
C CYS A 27 20.06 -1.82 31.16
N LEU A 28 19.17 -2.75 30.85
CA LEU A 28 19.03 -3.23 29.48
C LEU A 28 18.72 -1.99 28.62
N PRO A 29 19.33 -1.84 27.43
CA PRO A 29 18.90 -0.79 26.53
C PRO A 29 17.43 -1.07 26.21
N VAL A 30 16.56 -0.18 26.70
CA VAL A 30 15.21 -0.03 26.15
C VAL A 30 15.43 0.17 24.65
N GLY A 31 14.74 -0.62 23.82
CA GLY A 31 14.84 -0.51 22.37
C GLY A 31 14.74 0.96 21.98
N ASP A 32 15.77 1.43 21.27
CA ASP A 32 15.89 2.82 20.81
C ASP A 32 14.79 3.06 19.78
N ASP A 33 13.60 3.42 20.25
CA ASP A 33 12.70 4.26 19.45
C ASP A 33 13.48 5.57 19.27
N SER A 34 14.28 5.63 18.21
CA SER A 34 15.20 6.74 17.96
C SER A 34 14.38 8.03 17.91
N VAL A 35 14.41 8.76 19.02
CA VAL A 35 13.69 10.03 19.15
C VAL A 35 14.25 10.97 18.11
N CYS A 36 13.40 11.48 17.22
CA CYS A 36 13.85 12.40 16.20
C CYS A 36 14.35 13.70 16.84
N THR A 37 15.64 13.98 16.68
CA THR A 37 16.30 15.20 17.19
C THR A 37 16.73 16.14 16.06
N ALA A 38 16.23 15.93 14.84
CA ALA A 38 16.54 16.79 13.71
C ALA A 38 16.12 18.26 13.98
N GLU A 39 17.08 19.18 13.87
CA GLU A 39 16.86 20.58 14.28
C GLU A 39 16.05 21.39 13.27
N GLU A 40 16.25 21.13 11.97
CA GLU A 40 15.60 21.89 10.89
C GLU A 40 14.35 21.20 10.36
N VAL A 41 13.39 21.99 9.88
CA VAL A 41 12.24 21.48 9.11
C VAL A 41 12.74 20.98 7.76
N ALA A 42 12.32 19.76 7.38
CA ALA A 42 12.60 19.22 6.06
C ALA A 42 11.36 19.30 5.17
N LYS A 43 11.57 19.73 3.92
CA LYS A 43 10.55 19.65 2.86
C LYS A 43 10.81 18.41 2.03
N TYR A 44 9.75 17.72 1.63
CA TYR A 44 9.80 16.52 0.82
C TYR A 44 8.84 16.63 -0.36
N SER A 45 9.22 16.00 -1.47
CA SER A 45 8.28 15.67 -2.54
C SER A 45 7.92 14.20 -2.45
N ILE A 46 6.62 13.92 -2.42
CA ILE A 46 6.07 12.56 -2.47
C ILE A 46 5.55 12.31 -3.88
N VAL A 47 6.06 11.26 -4.52
CA VAL A 47 5.69 10.84 -5.87
C VAL A 47 5.01 9.48 -5.75
N PHE A 48 3.73 9.43 -6.08
CA PHE A 48 2.97 8.18 -6.17
C PHE A 48 2.92 7.75 -7.63
N VAL A 49 3.29 6.49 -7.88
CA VAL A 49 3.28 5.85 -9.20
C VAL A 49 2.33 4.66 -9.16
N GLY A 50 1.21 4.76 -9.88
CA GLY A 50 0.32 3.62 -10.10
C GLY A 50 0.97 2.61 -11.03
N LYS A 51 1.01 1.34 -10.63
CA LYS A 51 1.53 0.19 -11.40
C LYS A 51 0.43 -0.83 -11.70
N TRP A 52 -0.85 -0.43 -11.59
CA TRP A 52 -1.98 -1.31 -11.85
C TRP A 52 -2.23 -1.38 -13.37
N SER A 53 -1.56 -2.33 -14.03
CA SER A 53 -1.72 -2.60 -15.45
C SER A 53 -2.44 -3.91 -15.70
N GLN A 54 -3.05 -4.07 -16.88
CA GLN A 54 -3.65 -5.34 -17.29
C GLN A 54 -2.61 -6.46 -17.44
N ALA A 55 -1.35 -6.12 -17.73
CA ALA A 55 -0.27 -7.11 -17.84
C ALA A 55 0.10 -7.68 -16.47
N ALA A 56 0.24 -6.83 -15.45
CA ALA A 56 0.59 -7.27 -14.09
C ALA A 56 -0.60 -7.87 -13.34
N PHE A 57 -1.81 -7.35 -13.58
CA PHE A 57 -3.05 -7.77 -12.93
C PHE A 57 -4.14 -8.09 -13.97
N PRO A 58 -4.00 -9.21 -14.72
CA PRO A 58 -4.89 -9.54 -15.83
C PRO A 58 -6.30 -10.01 -15.42
N LYS A 59 -6.49 -10.42 -14.16
CA LYS A 59 -7.78 -10.92 -13.68
C LYS A 59 -8.75 -9.76 -13.49
N GLN A 60 -9.86 -9.78 -14.23
CA GLN A 60 -10.95 -8.82 -14.11
C GLN A 60 -10.53 -7.34 -14.21
N TYR A 61 -9.42 -7.03 -14.90
CA TYR A 61 -8.91 -5.67 -15.03
C TYR A 61 -10.02 -4.73 -15.56
N PRO A 62 -10.44 -3.68 -14.80
CA PRO A 62 -11.55 -2.82 -15.20
C PRO A 62 -11.22 -1.98 -16.44
N LEU A 63 -11.91 -2.24 -17.55
CA LEU A 63 -11.71 -1.50 -18.82
C LEU A 63 -12.73 -0.39 -19.06
N TYR A 64 -13.90 -0.45 -18.42
CA TYR A 64 -15.00 0.48 -18.67
C TYR A 64 -15.95 0.58 -17.48
N ARG A 65 -16.52 1.78 -17.31
CA ARG A 65 -17.59 2.12 -16.35
C ARG A 65 -17.34 1.68 -14.88
N PRO A 66 -16.36 2.29 -14.19
CA PRO A 66 -15.26 3.10 -14.71
C PRO A 66 -14.04 2.22 -15.10
N PRO A 67 -13.11 2.73 -15.93
CA PRO A 67 -11.82 2.08 -16.12
C PRO A 67 -10.98 2.08 -14.84
N ALA A 68 -10.00 1.19 -14.75
CA ALA A 68 -9.03 1.12 -13.67
C ALA A 68 -8.32 2.47 -13.52
N GLN A 69 -8.36 3.04 -12.32
CA GLN A 69 -7.83 4.35 -11.98
C GLN A 69 -7.59 4.47 -10.47
N TRP A 70 -7.13 5.63 -10.01
CA TRP A 70 -6.85 5.90 -8.60
C TRP A 70 -7.61 7.14 -8.13
N SER A 71 -8.04 7.17 -6.87
CA SER A 71 -8.55 8.42 -6.27
C SER A 71 -7.43 9.46 -6.13
N SER A 72 -7.79 10.66 -5.69
CA SER A 72 -6.79 11.59 -5.15
C SER A 72 -6.03 10.93 -4.01
N LEU A 73 -4.78 11.33 -3.82
CA LEU A 73 -4.00 10.96 -2.64
C LEU A 73 -4.33 11.94 -1.53
N LEU A 74 -4.65 11.42 -0.33
CA LEU A 74 -4.77 12.22 0.88
C LEU A 74 -3.77 11.69 1.90
N GLY A 75 -2.95 12.58 2.46
CA GLY A 75 -1.98 12.22 3.46
C GLY A 75 -1.77 13.31 4.50
N VAL A 76 -1.00 12.95 5.51
CA VAL A 76 -0.78 13.76 6.70
C VAL A 76 0.62 13.52 7.24
N THR A 77 1.26 14.59 7.70
CA THR A 77 2.49 14.52 8.50
C THR A 77 2.11 14.65 9.98
N HIS A 78 2.50 13.69 10.82
CA HIS A 78 1.99 13.53 12.18
C HIS A 78 3.01 12.92 13.16
N SER A 79 2.65 12.91 14.45
CA SER A 79 3.34 12.21 15.54
C SER A 79 2.76 10.81 15.72
N SER A 80 3.37 9.99 16.57
CA SER A 80 2.86 8.66 16.94
C SER A 80 1.51 8.67 17.66
N ASP A 81 1.04 9.83 18.12
CA ASP A 81 -0.25 9.98 18.83
C ASP A 81 -1.46 10.00 17.88
N TYR A 82 -1.21 10.06 16.57
CA TYR A 82 -2.23 9.98 15.54
C TYR A 82 -1.98 8.78 14.64
N THR A 83 -3.07 8.10 14.30
CA THR A 83 -3.07 6.97 13.35
C THR A 83 -4.14 7.26 12.31
N MET A 84 -3.74 7.34 11.05
CA MET A 84 -4.69 7.55 9.94
C MET A 84 -5.49 6.27 9.66
N TRP A 85 -4.78 5.17 9.53
CA TRP A 85 -5.27 3.80 9.37
C TRP A 85 -4.11 2.88 9.73
N LYS A 86 -4.41 1.64 10.12
CA LYS A 86 -3.38 0.66 10.48
C LYS A 86 -3.89 -0.75 10.25
N LYS A 87 -2.99 -1.64 9.83
CA LYS A 87 -3.29 -3.07 9.64
C LYS A 87 -3.77 -3.68 10.95
N ASP A 88 -4.80 -4.52 10.86
CA ASP A 88 -5.45 -5.20 11.99
C ASP A 88 -6.17 -4.25 12.97
N GLU A 89 -6.43 -3.00 12.57
CA GLU A 89 -7.27 -2.04 13.31
C GLU A 89 -8.50 -1.64 12.48
N TYR A 90 -9.55 -1.14 13.13
CA TYR A 90 -10.79 -0.72 12.45
C TYR A 90 -10.59 0.60 11.70
N ALA A 91 -11.07 0.66 10.46
CA ALA A 91 -11.16 1.91 9.71
C ALA A 91 -12.09 2.92 10.43
N SER A 92 -11.66 4.18 10.52
CA SER A 92 -12.53 5.28 10.97
C SER A 92 -13.68 5.52 9.98
N ASN A 93 -14.67 6.34 10.37
CA ASN A 93 -15.73 6.73 9.43
C ASN A 93 -15.15 7.50 8.23
N GLY A 94 -14.16 8.37 8.46
CA GLY A 94 -13.44 9.05 7.40
C GLY A 94 -12.71 8.11 6.46
N VAL A 95 -11.98 7.12 7.00
CA VAL A 95 -11.30 6.10 6.19
C VAL A 95 -12.31 5.27 5.40
N ARG A 96 -13.44 4.87 6.00
CA ARG A 96 -14.51 4.15 5.29
C ARG A 96 -15.04 4.95 4.09
N ASP A 97 -15.45 6.19 4.31
CA ASP A 97 -16.04 7.02 3.24
C ASP A 97 -15.02 7.28 2.11
N PHE A 98 -13.74 7.46 2.46
CA PHE A 98 -12.67 7.60 1.49
C PHE A 98 -12.40 6.29 0.74
N ALA A 99 -12.29 5.17 1.46
CA ALA A 99 -11.97 3.86 0.92
C ALA A 99 -13.09 3.31 0.04
N GLU A 100 -14.37 3.62 0.29
CA GLU A 100 -15.52 3.16 -0.51
C GLU A 100 -15.92 4.11 -1.65
N LYS A 101 -15.76 5.43 -1.46
CA LYS A 101 -16.34 6.43 -2.39
C LYS A 101 -15.32 7.45 -2.90
N GLY A 102 -14.14 7.51 -2.29
CA GLY A 102 -13.17 8.58 -2.54
C GLY A 102 -13.59 9.92 -1.92
N GLU A 103 -14.54 9.91 -0.97
CA GLU A 103 -15.00 11.13 -0.29
C GLU A 103 -14.06 11.49 0.86
N ALA A 104 -13.23 12.52 0.66
CA ALA A 104 -12.19 12.92 1.61
C ALA A 104 -12.65 13.80 2.78
N TRP A 105 -13.85 14.38 2.70
CA TRP A 105 -14.28 15.45 3.62
C TRP A 105 -14.31 15.00 5.09
N THR A 106 -14.93 13.85 5.38
CA THR A 106 -15.02 13.31 6.74
C THR A 106 -13.63 13.04 7.31
N LEU A 107 -12.74 12.43 6.52
CA LEU A 107 -11.37 12.12 6.92
C LEU A 107 -10.54 13.39 7.17
N MET A 108 -10.66 14.41 6.32
CA MET A 108 -10.01 15.70 6.54
C MET A 108 -10.46 16.35 7.86
N LYS A 109 -11.75 16.24 8.21
CA LYS A 109 -12.27 16.76 9.48
C LYS A 109 -11.75 15.99 10.69
N GLU A 110 -11.58 14.68 10.58
CA GLU A 110 -10.95 13.86 11.62
C GLU A 110 -9.49 14.27 11.85
N ILE A 111 -8.73 14.48 10.76
CA ILE A 111 -7.33 14.91 10.81
C ILE A 111 -7.20 16.31 11.43
N GLU A 112 -8.01 17.27 10.99
CA GLU A 112 -8.03 18.63 11.56
C GLU A 112 -8.33 18.60 13.07
N ALA A 113 -9.32 17.81 13.49
CA ALA A 113 -9.68 17.68 14.89
C ALA A 113 -8.56 17.07 15.74
N ALA A 114 -7.77 16.14 15.19
CA ALA A 114 -6.59 15.60 15.87
C ALA A 114 -5.49 16.67 16.01
N GLY A 115 -5.22 17.44 14.97
CA GLY A 115 -4.27 18.56 15.02
C GLY A 115 -4.63 19.60 16.09
N GLU A 116 -5.91 19.98 16.18
CA GLU A 116 -6.37 20.99 17.15
C GLU A 116 -6.39 20.48 18.60
N LYS A 117 -6.84 19.23 18.82
CA LYS A 117 -7.10 18.72 20.18
C LYS A 117 -5.87 18.11 20.85
N ILE A 118 -5.07 17.37 20.10
CA ILE A 118 -3.94 16.59 20.64
C ILE A 118 -2.59 17.02 20.07
N GLN A 119 -2.56 18.03 19.19
CA GLN A 119 -1.33 18.57 18.59
C GLN A 119 -0.48 17.50 17.87
N SER A 120 -1.10 16.41 17.43
CA SER A 120 -0.44 15.26 16.83
C SER A 120 -0.28 15.36 15.32
N VAL A 121 -0.90 16.36 14.68
CA VAL A 121 -0.85 16.56 13.22
C VAL A 121 -0.17 17.89 12.93
N HIS A 122 0.79 17.86 12.01
CA HIS A 122 1.47 19.05 11.53
C HIS A 122 0.79 19.65 10.29
N GLY A 123 0.51 18.82 9.28
CA GLY A 123 -0.02 19.31 8.01
C GLY A 123 -0.69 18.21 7.20
N ILE A 124 -1.71 18.61 6.43
CA ILE A 124 -2.40 17.78 5.44
C ILE A 124 -1.79 18.08 4.08
N PHE A 125 -1.52 17.04 3.30
CA PHE A 125 -1.11 17.15 1.92
C PHE A 125 -2.01 16.28 1.03
N SER A 126 -2.16 16.69 -0.22
CA SER A 126 -2.93 15.92 -1.20
C SER A 126 -2.31 16.03 -2.59
N ALA A 127 -2.56 15.02 -3.41
CA ALA A 127 -2.17 15.01 -4.82
C ALA A 127 -3.39 14.66 -5.70
N PRO A 128 -3.47 15.20 -6.93
CA PRO A 128 -4.57 14.91 -7.84
C PRO A 128 -4.74 13.40 -8.14
N ALA A 129 -5.97 12.99 -8.40
CA ALA A 129 -6.32 11.65 -8.85
C ALA A 129 -5.64 11.28 -10.18
N ILE A 130 -5.39 9.98 -10.40
CA ILE A 130 -4.84 9.45 -11.65
C ILE A 130 -5.98 8.75 -12.39
N SER A 131 -6.30 9.19 -13.61
CA SER A 131 -7.43 8.68 -14.41
C SER A 131 -7.18 7.33 -15.11
N SER A 132 -6.06 6.66 -14.82
CA SER A 132 -5.66 5.37 -15.37
C SER A 132 -4.95 4.52 -14.31
N GLY A 133 -4.97 3.19 -14.47
CA GLY A 133 -4.34 2.26 -13.52
C GLY A 133 -2.81 2.41 -13.44
N THR A 134 -2.19 2.85 -14.54
CA THR A 134 -0.79 3.29 -14.56
C THR A 134 -0.70 4.80 -14.74
N GLY A 135 0.20 5.45 -14.01
CA GLY A 135 0.41 6.89 -14.07
C GLY A 135 1.13 7.40 -12.84
N GLN A 136 1.31 8.70 -12.72
CA GLN A 136 1.96 9.29 -11.56
C GLN A 136 1.27 10.57 -11.11
N THR A 137 1.34 10.85 -9.82
CA THR A 137 0.92 12.10 -9.20
C THR A 137 1.94 12.46 -8.12
N PHE A 138 2.05 13.74 -7.78
CA PHE A 138 3.00 14.18 -6.76
C PHE A 138 2.45 15.36 -5.98
N THR A 139 2.99 15.54 -4.78
CA THR A 139 2.76 16.71 -3.94
C THR A 139 3.97 16.96 -3.04
N GLU A 140 3.93 18.03 -2.26
CA GLU A 140 4.96 18.37 -1.30
C GLU A 140 4.41 18.28 0.13
N LEU A 141 5.29 17.92 1.06
CA LEU A 141 4.99 17.89 2.49
C LEU A 141 6.15 18.48 3.30
N GLU A 142 5.85 18.94 4.51
CA GLU A 142 6.85 19.36 5.48
C GLU A 142 6.84 18.39 6.66
N ALA A 143 8.03 18.07 7.17
CA ALA A 143 8.23 17.20 8.32
C ALA A 143 9.05 17.92 9.40
N HIS A 144 8.63 17.73 10.64
CA HIS A 144 9.20 18.34 11.84
C HIS A 144 9.67 17.25 12.80
N SER A 145 10.60 17.56 13.71
CA SER A 145 11.09 16.57 14.68
C SER A 145 10.01 15.96 15.57
N ARG A 146 8.93 16.70 15.86
CA ARG A 146 7.77 16.19 16.62
C ARG A 146 6.74 15.47 15.75
N HIS A 147 6.80 15.67 14.43
CA HIS A 147 5.85 15.16 13.45
C HIS A 147 6.65 14.62 12.26
N SER A 148 7.43 13.56 12.50
CA SER A 148 8.32 12.96 11.51
C SER A 148 7.67 11.80 10.76
N LEU A 149 6.47 11.38 11.16
CA LEU A 149 5.73 10.28 10.56
C LEU A 149 4.86 10.78 9.42
N VAL A 150 4.79 10.01 8.35
CA VAL A 150 3.93 10.27 7.21
C VAL A 150 2.99 9.09 7.00
N SER A 151 1.70 9.40 6.93
CA SER A 151 0.66 8.46 6.51
C SER A 151 -0.12 9.01 5.33
N PHE A 152 -0.53 8.13 4.42
CA PHE A 152 -1.44 8.50 3.34
C PHE A 152 -2.29 7.33 2.89
N ILE A 153 -3.35 7.63 2.16
CA ILE A 153 -4.29 6.68 1.59
C ILE A 153 -4.67 7.08 0.16
N VAL A 154 -4.82 6.08 -0.71
CA VAL A 154 -5.29 6.21 -2.10
C VAL A 154 -6.24 5.05 -2.38
N ARG A 155 -7.51 5.33 -2.71
CA ARG A 155 -8.50 4.31 -3.08
C ARG A 155 -8.20 3.73 -4.46
N ILE A 156 -8.35 2.41 -4.58
CA ILE A 156 -8.35 1.68 -5.85
C ILE A 156 -9.73 1.86 -6.49
N VAL A 157 -9.79 2.34 -7.74
CA VAL A 157 -11.07 2.66 -8.39
C VAL A 157 -11.25 1.88 -9.70
N PRO A 158 -12.35 1.14 -9.88
CA PRO A 158 -13.37 0.83 -8.89
C PRO A 158 -12.92 -0.27 -7.92
N SER A 159 -13.46 -0.26 -6.71
CA SER A 159 -13.35 -1.35 -5.74
C SER A 159 -14.49 -1.27 -4.72
N PRO A 160 -14.76 -2.33 -3.94
CA PRO A 160 -15.66 -2.27 -2.78
C PRO A 160 -15.16 -1.21 -1.79
N ASP A 161 -14.06 -1.49 -1.10
CA ASP A 161 -13.45 -0.64 -0.07
C ASP A 161 -11.92 -0.75 -0.08
N TRP A 162 -11.33 -1.03 -1.25
CA TRP A 162 -9.91 -1.32 -1.37
C TRP A 162 -9.07 -0.06 -1.57
N PHE A 163 -7.91 -0.03 -0.93
CA PHE A 163 -6.98 1.09 -1.02
C PHE A 163 -5.52 0.65 -0.98
N VAL A 164 -4.61 1.57 -1.22
CA VAL A 164 -3.19 1.46 -0.92
C VAL A 164 -2.76 2.65 -0.08
N GLY A 165 -1.66 2.53 0.65
CA GLY A 165 -1.18 3.63 1.45
C GLY A 165 0.09 3.29 2.20
N VAL A 166 0.54 4.25 2.99
CA VAL A 166 1.57 4.05 4.01
C VAL A 166 0.99 4.46 5.36
N ASP A 167 1.26 3.66 6.39
CA ASP A 167 0.98 3.95 7.80
C ASP A 167 2.30 4.29 8.51
N SER A 168 2.36 5.49 9.08
CA SER A 168 3.37 5.91 10.06
C SER A 168 4.83 5.74 9.64
N LEU A 169 5.16 6.01 8.37
CA LEU A 169 6.54 5.96 7.88
C LEU A 169 7.36 7.10 8.47
N ASN A 170 8.41 6.76 9.22
CA ASN A 170 9.31 7.74 9.82
C ASN A 170 10.35 8.24 8.80
N LEU A 171 10.34 9.54 8.52
CA LEU A 171 11.29 10.22 7.65
C LEU A 171 12.55 10.72 8.39
N CYS A 172 12.56 10.65 9.72
CA CYS A 172 13.68 11.03 10.56
C CYS A 172 14.42 9.81 11.09
N GLU A 173 15.74 9.88 11.13
CA GLU A 173 16.62 8.86 11.68
C GLU A 173 17.61 9.53 12.65
N GLY A 174 17.31 9.46 13.94
CA GLY A 174 18.08 10.16 14.97
C GLY A 174 18.08 11.67 14.74
N ASP A 175 19.23 12.22 14.35
CA ASP A 175 19.48 13.65 14.18
C ASP A 175 19.32 14.18 12.74
N HIS A 176 19.04 13.30 11.78
CA HIS A 176 18.96 13.69 10.37
C HIS A 176 17.71 13.19 9.67
N TRP A 177 17.41 13.87 8.58
CA TRP A 177 16.30 13.60 7.68
C TRP A 177 16.75 12.70 6.54
N LYS A 178 16.06 11.58 6.33
CA LYS A 178 16.31 10.64 5.24
C LYS A 178 16.25 11.36 3.90
N GLU A 179 17.24 11.16 3.04
CA GLU A 179 17.31 11.85 1.74
C GLU A 179 16.27 11.31 0.76
N GLN A 180 16.00 10.01 0.81
CA GLN A 180 14.99 9.35 -0.01
C GLN A 180 14.47 8.09 0.68
N GLU A 181 13.17 7.84 0.56
CA GLU A 181 12.52 6.59 0.95
C GLU A 181 11.64 6.10 -0.19
N THR A 182 11.67 4.79 -0.46
CA THR A 182 10.87 4.17 -1.53
C THR A 182 10.14 2.96 -0.98
N VAL A 183 8.83 2.91 -1.17
CA VAL A 183 7.97 1.84 -0.66
C VAL A 183 7.13 1.28 -1.78
N ASP A 184 7.21 -0.04 -1.99
CA ASP A 184 6.30 -0.78 -2.85
C ASP A 184 4.97 -0.99 -2.11
N LEU A 185 3.86 -0.71 -2.79
CA LEU A 185 2.53 -0.69 -2.19
C LEU A 185 1.71 -1.89 -2.67
N PHE A 186 0.95 -2.45 -1.73
CA PHE A 186 0.06 -3.59 -1.92
C PHE A 186 -1.38 -3.21 -1.53
N PRO A 187 -2.39 -3.85 -2.13
CA PRO A 187 -3.78 -3.55 -1.84
C PRO A 187 -4.17 -3.96 -0.41
N TYR A 188 -4.94 -3.11 0.25
CA TYR A 188 -5.58 -3.34 1.53
C TYR A 188 -7.10 -3.29 1.37
N ASP A 189 -7.78 -4.07 2.20
CA ASP A 189 -9.23 -4.09 2.39
C ASP A 189 -9.56 -3.31 3.66
N ALA A 190 -10.53 -2.39 3.61
CA ALA A 190 -10.89 -1.57 4.78
C ALA A 190 -11.76 -2.31 5.81
N GLY A 191 -12.32 -3.46 5.45
CA GLY A 191 -13.20 -4.26 6.30
C GLY A 191 -14.62 -3.71 6.41
N THR A 192 -15.07 -2.89 5.46
CA THR A 192 -16.36 -2.18 5.51
C THR A 192 -17.34 -2.58 4.40
N ASP A 193 -16.86 -3.08 3.27
CA ASP A 193 -17.68 -3.64 2.18
C ASP A 193 -17.18 -5.02 1.73
N SER A 194 -18.07 -6.01 1.76
CA SER A 194 -17.80 -7.42 1.48
C SER A 194 -17.91 -7.79 -0.01
N GLY A 195 -17.86 -6.81 -0.92
CA GLY A 195 -17.78 -7.05 -2.36
C GLY A 195 -16.54 -7.89 -2.74
N PHE A 196 -16.70 -8.87 -3.64
CA PHE A 196 -15.59 -9.77 -4.00
C PHE A 196 -14.72 -9.25 -5.15
N THR A 197 -15.28 -8.38 -5.99
CA THR A 197 -14.63 -7.92 -7.22
C THR A 197 -14.58 -6.41 -7.32
N PHE A 198 -13.69 -5.87 -8.16
CA PHE A 198 -13.60 -4.43 -8.43
C PHE A 198 -14.95 -3.74 -8.69
N SER A 199 -15.88 -4.43 -9.36
CA SER A 199 -17.19 -3.90 -9.77
C SER A 199 -18.36 -4.55 -9.05
N SER A 200 -18.12 -5.20 -7.90
CA SER A 200 -19.20 -5.74 -7.08
C SER A 200 -20.12 -4.62 -6.59
N PRO A 201 -21.44 -4.86 -6.50
CA PRO A 201 -22.34 -3.91 -5.85
C PRO A 201 -22.02 -3.82 -4.36
N ASN A 202 -22.31 -2.67 -3.76
CA ASN A 202 -22.05 -2.44 -2.34
C ASN A 202 -22.75 -3.49 -1.47
N PHE A 203 -22.01 -4.06 -0.53
CA PHE A 203 -22.50 -5.04 0.41
C PHE A 203 -21.79 -4.87 1.76
N ALA A 204 -22.37 -4.09 2.67
CA ALA A 204 -21.74 -3.73 3.93
C ALA A 204 -21.28 -4.95 4.76
N THR A 205 -20.05 -4.89 5.26
CA THR A 205 -19.47 -5.88 6.19
C THR A 205 -20.04 -5.65 7.59
N ILE A 206 -20.81 -6.64 8.10
CA ILE A 206 -21.50 -6.54 9.39
C ILE A 206 -21.27 -7.84 10.19
N PRO A 207 -20.61 -7.78 11.38
CA PRO A 207 -19.95 -6.61 11.96
C PRO A 207 -18.80 -6.11 11.09
N GLN A 208 -18.40 -4.84 11.25
CA GLN A 208 -17.22 -4.30 10.55
C GLN A 208 -16.00 -5.15 10.90
N ASP A 209 -15.16 -5.44 9.91
CA ASP A 209 -13.87 -6.10 10.08
C ASP A 209 -12.73 -5.06 10.15
N THR A 210 -11.55 -5.51 10.54
CA THR A 210 -10.35 -4.66 10.59
C THR A 210 -9.71 -4.53 9.20
N VAL A 211 -8.85 -3.52 9.04
CA VAL A 211 -8.04 -3.37 7.82
C VAL A 211 -7.15 -4.59 7.63
N THR A 212 -7.23 -5.23 6.47
CA THR A 212 -6.43 -6.41 6.14
C THR A 212 -5.70 -6.26 4.81
N GLU A 213 -4.51 -6.83 4.73
CA GLU A 213 -3.73 -6.84 3.48
C GLU A 213 -4.30 -7.88 2.52
N ILE A 214 -4.56 -7.46 1.28
CA ILE A 214 -5.01 -8.34 0.20
C ILE A 214 -3.78 -8.97 -0.46
N THR A 215 -3.76 -10.30 -0.52
CA THR A 215 -2.65 -11.09 -1.07
C THR A 215 -3.11 -11.95 -2.24
N CYS A 216 -2.18 -12.61 -2.92
CA CYS A 216 -2.53 -13.52 -4.02
C CYS A 216 -3.31 -14.76 -3.57
N SER A 217 -3.26 -15.10 -2.28
CA SER A 217 -3.85 -16.31 -1.70
C SER A 217 -4.99 -16.02 -0.71
N SER A 218 -5.11 -14.79 -0.22
CA SER A 218 -6.15 -14.36 0.73
C SER A 218 -6.69 -12.97 0.37
N PRO A 219 -8.01 -12.77 0.25
CA PRO A 219 -9.06 -13.77 0.46
C PRO A 219 -9.13 -14.82 -0.67
N SER A 220 -9.42 -16.08 -0.33
CA SER A 220 -9.19 -17.25 -1.21
C SER A 220 -10.38 -17.66 -2.10
N HIS A 221 -11.42 -16.82 -2.21
CA HIS A 221 -12.58 -17.14 -3.04
C HIS A 221 -12.22 -17.02 -4.54
N PRO A 222 -12.61 -17.97 -5.41
CA PRO A 222 -12.22 -17.95 -6.83
C PRO A 222 -12.60 -16.68 -7.59
N ALA A 223 -13.68 -16.00 -7.17
CA ALA A 223 -14.12 -14.75 -7.79
C ALA A 223 -13.28 -13.53 -7.39
N ASN A 224 -12.50 -13.59 -6.30
CA ASN A 224 -11.77 -12.44 -5.78
C ASN A 224 -10.78 -11.90 -6.81
N SER A 225 -10.78 -10.58 -7.01
CA SER A 225 -10.01 -9.95 -8.09
C SER A 225 -8.50 -10.11 -7.93
N PHE A 226 -8.01 -10.15 -6.70
CA PHE A 226 -6.59 -10.36 -6.38
C PHE A 226 -6.23 -11.81 -6.04
N TYR A 227 -7.14 -12.76 -6.20
CA TYR A 227 -6.84 -14.18 -5.97
C TYR A 227 -6.14 -14.80 -7.19
N TYR A 228 -4.83 -15.00 -7.07
CA TYR A 228 -3.94 -15.58 -8.08
C TYR A 228 -3.19 -16.78 -7.46
N PRO A 229 -3.81 -17.97 -7.36
CA PRO A 229 -3.25 -19.11 -6.64
C PRO A 229 -1.94 -19.66 -7.23
N LYS A 230 -1.62 -19.34 -8.49
CA LYS A 230 -0.35 -19.71 -9.12
C LYS A 230 0.82 -18.81 -8.67
N LEU A 231 0.55 -17.57 -8.26
CA LEU A 231 1.58 -16.62 -7.85
C LEU A 231 2.02 -16.88 -6.40
N LYS A 232 3.31 -16.63 -6.11
CA LYS A 232 3.84 -16.69 -4.74
C LYS A 232 3.46 -15.45 -3.92
N SER A 233 3.44 -14.30 -4.58
CA SER A 233 3.06 -13.00 -4.03
C SER A 233 2.48 -12.15 -5.17
N LEU A 234 1.69 -11.14 -4.83
CA LEU A 234 1.31 -10.12 -5.82
C LEU A 234 2.56 -9.30 -6.20
N PRO A 235 2.67 -8.83 -7.45
CA PRO A 235 3.57 -7.73 -7.76
C PRO A 235 3.06 -6.45 -7.05
N PRO A 236 3.92 -5.44 -6.82
CA PRO A 236 3.47 -4.14 -6.30
C PRO A 236 2.44 -3.51 -7.24
N ILE A 237 1.29 -3.10 -6.69
CA ILE A 237 0.22 -2.45 -7.47
C ILE A 237 0.47 -0.95 -7.62
N ALA A 238 1.28 -0.37 -6.75
CA ALA A 238 1.77 0.99 -6.84
C ALA A 238 3.14 1.09 -6.14
N ARG A 239 3.81 2.23 -6.31
CA ARG A 239 5.05 2.58 -5.62
C ARG A 239 4.97 4.02 -5.18
N VAL A 240 5.51 4.32 -4.01
CA VAL A 240 5.70 5.69 -3.55
C VAL A 240 7.18 5.96 -3.33
N THR A 241 7.62 7.13 -3.76
CA THR A 241 8.97 7.64 -3.51
C THR A 241 8.85 8.99 -2.81
N ILE A 242 9.48 9.12 -1.65
CA ILE A 242 9.53 10.34 -0.87
C ILE A 242 10.96 10.86 -0.92
N VAL A 243 11.18 12.03 -1.51
CA VAL A 243 12.52 12.60 -1.73
C VAL A 243 12.63 13.93 -1.01
N LYS A 244 13.69 14.11 -0.21
CA LYS A 244 13.97 15.36 0.47
C LYS A 244 14.34 16.44 -0.54
N LEU A 245 13.69 17.59 -0.45
CA LEU A 245 13.95 18.73 -1.31
C LEU A 245 15.15 19.51 -0.78
N LYS A 246 16.13 19.76 -1.65
CA LYS A 246 17.26 20.64 -1.31
C LYS A 246 16.76 22.08 -1.21
N ARG A 247 17.16 22.80 -0.15
CA ARG A 247 16.98 24.26 -0.08
C ARG A 247 17.70 24.90 -1.26
N ASN A 248 16.97 25.42 -2.24
CA ASN A 248 17.58 26.15 -3.35
C ASN A 248 18.39 27.35 -2.81
N GLN A 249 19.64 27.45 -3.27
CA GLN A 249 20.43 28.67 -3.14
C GLN A 249 19.65 29.84 -3.75
N LEU A 250 19.62 30.98 -3.05
CA LEU A 250 18.92 32.19 -3.49
C LEU A 250 19.36 32.61 -4.92
N GLY A 251 18.39 32.75 -5.83
CA GLY A 251 18.48 33.65 -6.98
C GLY A 251 18.09 33.06 -8.34
N LEU A 252 16.83 33.29 -8.76
CA LEU A 252 16.31 33.57 -10.13
C LEU A 252 14.94 32.89 -10.38
N PRO A 253 13.97 33.59 -11.02
CA PRO A 253 12.69 33.00 -11.39
C PRO A 253 12.85 32.18 -12.68
N GLY A 254 12.45 30.91 -12.63
CA GLY A 254 12.33 30.05 -13.80
C GLY A 254 13.41 28.99 -13.91
N SER A 255 13.22 27.88 -13.21
CA SER A 255 13.41 26.55 -13.77
C SER A 255 12.65 25.57 -12.88
N GLN A 256 11.74 24.82 -13.51
CA GLN A 256 11.19 23.62 -12.91
C GLN A 256 12.37 22.78 -12.37
N PRO A 257 12.25 22.11 -11.21
CA PRO A 257 13.26 21.15 -10.84
C PRO A 257 13.39 20.18 -12.02
N ASN A 258 14.58 20.19 -12.62
CA ASN A 258 15.00 19.11 -13.50
C ASN A 258 15.04 17.86 -12.62
N LEU A 259 13.88 17.22 -12.50
CA LEU A 259 13.74 15.79 -12.30
C LEU A 259 14.36 15.17 -13.55
N THR A 260 15.69 15.23 -13.64
CA THR A 260 16.47 14.35 -14.52
C THR A 260 16.08 12.95 -14.11
N ALA A 261 15.20 12.37 -14.93
CA ALA A 261 14.98 10.96 -15.09
C ALA A 261 15.56 10.13 -13.93
N VAL A 262 14.77 9.98 -12.86
CA VAL A 262 14.70 8.65 -12.24
C VAL A 262 14.42 7.75 -13.43
N GLY A 263 15.39 6.90 -13.77
CA GLY A 263 15.37 6.16 -15.02
C GLY A 263 13.98 5.60 -15.26
N ASN A 264 13.49 5.72 -16.50
CA ASN A 264 12.42 4.87 -17.00
C ASN A 264 12.92 3.41 -17.07
N GLU A 265 13.56 2.91 -16.01
CA GLU A 265 13.49 1.51 -15.68
C GLU A 265 12.07 1.33 -15.17
N ILE A 266 11.17 1.13 -16.14
CA ILE A 266 9.99 0.31 -15.94
C ILE A 266 10.56 -1.08 -15.63
N ASP A 267 11.02 -1.24 -14.39
CA ASP A 267 11.02 -2.52 -13.72
C ASP A 267 9.55 -2.84 -13.48
N ASP A 268 8.88 -3.15 -14.60
CA ASP A 268 7.71 -4.00 -14.63
C ASP A 268 8.25 -5.31 -14.07
N SER A 269 8.23 -5.41 -12.75
CA SER A 269 8.45 -6.63 -11.99
C SER A 269 7.29 -7.58 -12.33
N VAL A 270 7.24 -7.99 -13.59
CA VAL A 270 6.34 -8.98 -14.13
C VAL A 270 6.76 -10.26 -13.44
N SER A 271 5.85 -10.83 -12.64
CA SER A 271 6.11 -12.10 -11.99
C SER A 271 6.60 -13.11 -13.03
N GLU A 272 7.71 -13.80 -12.77
CA GLU A 272 8.24 -14.84 -13.67
C GLU A 272 7.30 -16.05 -13.80
N THR A 273 6.27 -16.14 -12.95
CA THR A 273 5.31 -17.25 -12.96
C THR A 273 4.29 -17.07 -14.10
N PRO A 274 4.23 -17.99 -15.09
CA PRO A 274 3.29 -17.90 -16.20
C PRO A 274 1.83 -17.96 -15.73
N LEU A 275 1.01 -17.07 -16.28
CA LEU A 275 -0.43 -17.08 -16.08
C LEU A 275 -1.10 -17.45 -17.40
N ASP A 276 -1.53 -18.70 -17.51
CA ASP A 276 -2.28 -19.16 -18.68
C ASP A 276 -3.67 -18.53 -18.74
N CYS A 277 -4.21 -18.42 -19.95
CA CYS A 277 -5.58 -18.02 -20.12
C CYS A 277 -6.54 -19.02 -19.46
N GLU A 278 -7.43 -18.51 -18.61
CA GLU A 278 -8.55 -19.28 -18.07
C GLU A 278 -9.85 -18.78 -18.68
N ILE A 279 -10.72 -19.69 -19.07
CA ILE A 279 -11.99 -19.41 -19.74
C ILE A 279 -13.16 -20.03 -18.98
N SER A 280 -14.35 -19.50 -19.20
CA SER A 280 -15.59 -20.07 -18.67
C SER A 280 -16.00 -21.34 -19.42
N LEU A 281 -17.00 -22.02 -18.86
CA LEU A 281 -17.74 -23.05 -19.59
C LEU A 281 -18.45 -22.43 -20.79
N TRP A 282 -18.69 -23.25 -21.80
CA TRP A 282 -19.53 -22.86 -22.93
C TRP A 282 -20.93 -22.47 -22.46
N SER A 283 -21.50 -21.45 -23.10
CA SER A 283 -22.92 -21.17 -23.04
C SER A 283 -23.72 -22.36 -23.57
N SER A 284 -25.01 -22.36 -23.27
CA SER A 284 -25.94 -23.18 -24.06
C SER A 284 -25.86 -22.77 -25.53
N TRP A 285 -26.17 -23.70 -26.42
CA TRP A 285 -26.30 -23.41 -27.84
C TRP A 285 -27.40 -22.36 -28.06
N GLY A 286 -27.13 -21.41 -28.94
CA GLY A 286 -28.16 -20.51 -29.46
C GLY A 286 -29.15 -21.26 -30.35
N LEU A 287 -30.21 -20.54 -30.76
CA LEU A 287 -31.19 -21.05 -31.71
C LEU A 287 -30.52 -21.41 -33.04
N CYS A 288 -31.01 -22.48 -33.68
CA CYS A 288 -30.58 -22.85 -35.03
C CYS A 288 -31.04 -21.78 -36.03
N ARG A 289 -30.10 -21.09 -36.65
CA ARG A 289 -30.34 -20.09 -37.68
C ARG A 289 -30.25 -20.75 -39.05
N GLY A 290 -31.33 -20.71 -39.82
CA GLY A 290 -31.37 -21.30 -41.16
C GLY A 290 -32.76 -21.27 -41.75
N THR A 291 -32.86 -21.56 -43.05
CA THR A 291 -34.16 -21.79 -43.69
C THR A 291 -34.65 -23.19 -43.32
N CYS A 292 -35.93 -23.34 -43.05
CA CYS A 292 -36.51 -24.65 -42.78
C CYS A 292 -36.24 -25.66 -43.91
N GLY A 293 -35.96 -26.91 -43.55
CA GLY A 293 -35.64 -27.97 -44.50
C GLY A 293 -34.24 -27.87 -45.11
N LYS A 294 -33.42 -26.93 -44.65
CA LYS A 294 -31.99 -26.84 -44.96
C LYS A 294 -31.18 -26.90 -43.67
N ILE A 295 -29.92 -27.31 -43.80
CA ILE A 295 -28.95 -27.24 -42.71
C ILE A 295 -28.77 -25.76 -42.34
N GLY A 296 -29.00 -25.44 -41.07
CA GLY A 296 -28.71 -24.16 -40.46
C GLY A 296 -27.44 -24.22 -39.61
N THR A 297 -27.13 -23.11 -38.94
CA THR A 297 -26.02 -23.01 -38.00
C THR A 297 -26.49 -22.53 -36.64
N LYS A 298 -25.88 -23.07 -35.59
CA LYS A 298 -26.05 -22.58 -34.22
C LYS A 298 -24.69 -22.25 -33.64
N THR A 299 -24.67 -21.25 -32.78
CA THR A 299 -23.45 -20.72 -32.18
C THR A 299 -23.55 -20.84 -30.66
N ARG A 300 -22.42 -21.09 -30.00
CA ARG A 300 -22.26 -20.93 -28.56
C ARG A 300 -21.00 -20.11 -28.28
N THR A 301 -20.97 -19.46 -27.12
CA THR A 301 -19.86 -18.59 -26.73
C THR A 301 -19.38 -18.91 -25.32
N ARG A 302 -18.15 -18.50 -25.02
CA ARG A 302 -17.55 -18.49 -23.69
C ARG A 302 -16.71 -17.22 -23.55
N TYR A 303 -16.43 -16.81 -22.33
CA TYR A 303 -15.64 -15.62 -22.03
C TYR A 303 -14.38 -15.95 -21.23
N VAL A 304 -13.39 -15.06 -21.31
CA VAL A 304 -12.12 -15.13 -20.58
C VAL A 304 -12.36 -14.75 -19.11
N ARG A 305 -11.87 -15.59 -18.19
CA ARG A 305 -11.85 -15.35 -16.74
C ARG A 305 -10.52 -14.77 -16.27
N LEU A 306 -9.42 -15.22 -16.89
CA LEU A 306 -8.07 -14.72 -16.66
C LEU A 306 -7.40 -14.53 -18.03
N HIS A 307 -7.01 -13.30 -18.34
CA HIS A 307 -6.20 -13.07 -19.54
C HIS A 307 -4.79 -13.62 -19.33
N PRO A 308 -4.14 -14.12 -20.40
CA PRO A 308 -2.80 -14.66 -20.31
C PRO A 308 -1.81 -13.54 -19.97
N ALA A 309 -0.85 -13.84 -19.09
CA ALA A 309 0.24 -12.93 -18.72
C ALA A 309 1.50 -13.72 -18.40
N ASN A 310 2.63 -13.03 -18.23
CA ASN A 310 3.91 -13.64 -17.82
C ASN A 310 4.34 -14.79 -18.74
N ASN A 311 4.15 -14.62 -20.06
CA ASN A 311 4.42 -15.66 -21.07
C ASN A 311 3.57 -16.95 -20.92
N GLY A 312 2.38 -16.84 -20.32
CA GLY A 312 1.41 -17.93 -20.24
C GLY A 312 0.70 -18.24 -21.57
N THR A 313 0.03 -19.39 -21.61
CA THR A 313 -0.63 -19.89 -22.83
C THR A 313 -1.77 -18.98 -23.28
N PRO A 314 -1.84 -18.57 -24.57
CA PRO A 314 -2.89 -17.69 -25.07
C PRO A 314 -4.29 -18.35 -25.03
N CYS A 315 -5.33 -17.52 -25.02
CA CYS A 315 -6.70 -18.01 -25.02
C CYS A 315 -7.05 -18.75 -26.33
N PRO A 316 -7.76 -19.89 -26.24
CA PRO A 316 -8.35 -20.53 -27.43
C PRO A 316 -9.54 -19.71 -27.95
N ASN A 317 -10.15 -20.14 -29.06
CA ASN A 317 -11.36 -19.51 -29.61
C ASN A 317 -12.49 -19.44 -28.58
N LEU A 318 -13.19 -18.31 -28.58
CA LEU A 318 -14.24 -17.99 -27.59
C LEU A 318 -15.66 -18.24 -28.12
N ASP A 319 -15.77 -18.50 -29.40
CA ASP A 319 -16.99 -18.85 -30.10
C ASP A 319 -16.81 -20.19 -30.82
N GLU A 320 -17.92 -20.91 -30.93
CA GLU A 320 -17.99 -22.17 -31.66
C GLU A 320 -19.29 -22.19 -32.45
N GLU A 321 -19.18 -22.56 -33.71
CA GLU A 321 -20.30 -22.72 -34.62
C GLU A 321 -20.40 -24.18 -35.06
N THR A 322 -21.62 -24.70 -35.14
CA THR A 322 -21.88 -26.04 -35.65
C THR A 322 -23.17 -26.08 -36.45
N GLU A 323 -23.28 -27.07 -37.32
CA GLU A 323 -24.48 -27.33 -38.11
C GLU A 323 -25.64 -27.80 -37.23
N CYS A 324 -26.86 -27.47 -37.64
CA CYS A 324 -28.09 -27.89 -36.97
C CYS A 324 -29.27 -27.94 -37.95
N GLU A 325 -30.31 -28.66 -37.56
CA GLU A 325 -31.60 -28.64 -38.25
C GLU A 325 -32.56 -27.69 -37.50
N PRO A 326 -33.18 -26.70 -38.17
CA PRO A 326 -34.15 -25.83 -37.51
C PRO A 326 -35.41 -26.58 -37.04
N ASP A 327 -35.65 -26.61 -35.73
CA ASP A 327 -36.86 -27.19 -35.13
C ASP A 327 -38.06 -26.23 -35.19
N ASN A 328 -39.29 -26.77 -35.32
CA ASN A 328 -40.57 -26.03 -35.28
C ASN A 328 -40.70 -24.89 -36.31
N CYS A 329 -40.45 -25.19 -37.58
CA CYS A 329 -40.76 -24.28 -38.65
C CYS A 329 -42.28 -24.09 -38.81
N ILE A 330 -42.75 -22.84 -38.82
CA ILE A 330 -44.15 -22.46 -39.14
C ILE A 330 -44.22 -22.04 -40.61
#